data_AF-X0WW14-F1
#
_entry.id   AF-X0WW14-F1
#
_cell.length_a   1.000
_cell.length_b   1.000
_cell.length_c   1.000
_cell.angle_alpha   90.00
_cell.angle_beta   90.00
_cell.angle_gamma   90.00
#
_symmetry.space_group_name_H-M   'P 1'
#
loop_
_entity.id
_entity.type
_entity.pdbx_description
1 polymer ?
#
loop_
_entity_poly.entity_id
_entity_poly.type
_entity_poly.pdbx_seq_one_letter_code
_entity_poly.pdbx_strand_id
1 'polypeptide(L)' 'MSTQSEQPKKQKGVSGVAIPAGLFIGMGVGFLVGNITAGIFLGLGVGFLIMLIVRAKLGEW' A
#
# COMPACT_ATOMS: atom_id res chain seq x y z
N MET A 1 -12.68 18.89 16.24
CA MET A 1 -11.34 18.74 15.65
C MET A 1 -11.43 17.69 14.57
N SER A 2 -10.98 18.05 13.38
CA SER A 2 -11.23 17.39 12.09
C SER A 2 -10.44 16.09 11.97
N THR A 3 -11.10 14.99 11.62
CA THR A 3 -10.45 13.89 10.91
C THR A 3 -11.31 13.57 9.71
N GLN A 4 -11.26 14.49 8.75
CA GLN A 4 -11.62 14.19 7.38
C GLN A 4 -10.46 13.36 6.83
N SER A 5 -10.57 12.04 6.98
CA SER A 5 -9.76 11.10 6.20
C SER A 5 -10.12 11.36 4.74
N GLU A 6 -9.28 12.13 4.04
CA GLU A 6 -9.35 12.28 2.59
C GLU A 6 -9.47 10.89 1.96
N GLN A 7 -10.67 10.56 1.50
CA GLN A 7 -10.89 9.49 0.55
C GLN A 7 -10.67 10.13 -0.83
N PRO A 8 -9.51 9.94 -1.48
CA PRO A 8 -9.27 10.51 -2.79
C PRO A 8 -10.23 9.87 -3.79
N LYS A 9 -11.13 10.69 -4.30
CA LYS A 9 -12.12 10.35 -5.32
C LYS A 9 -11.41 10.16 -6.66
N LYS A 10 -11.62 8.97 -7.25
CA LYS A 10 -11.43 8.59 -8.66
C LYS A 10 -10.00 8.66 -9.21
N GLN A 11 -9.46 7.51 -9.58
CA GLN A 11 -9.25 7.18 -11.00
C GLN A 11 -8.95 5.69 -11.20
N LYS A 12 -9.38 5.18 -12.36
CA LYS A 12 -9.36 3.79 -12.79
C LYS A 12 -7.95 3.20 -12.72
N GLY A 13 -7.81 2.02 -12.14
CA GLY A 13 -6.58 1.23 -12.21
C GLY A 13 -6.35 0.47 -10.92
N VAL A 14 -6.52 -0.85 -10.98
CA VAL A 14 -6.23 -1.80 -9.88
C VAL A 14 -4.82 -1.58 -9.28
N SER A 15 -3.92 -0.95 -10.04
CA SER A 15 -2.56 -0.56 -9.64
C SER A 15 -2.49 0.49 -8.51
N GLY A 16 -3.48 1.40 -8.40
CA GLY A 16 -3.44 2.50 -7.41
C GLY A 16 -3.75 2.09 -5.96
N VAL A 17 -4.29 0.88 -5.75
CA VAL A 17 -4.72 0.40 -4.43
C VAL A 17 -3.64 -0.46 -3.76
N ALA A 18 -2.63 -0.91 -4.50
CA ALA A 18 -1.58 -1.80 -4.00
C ALA A 18 -0.72 -1.15 -2.90
N ILE A 19 -0.40 0.14 -3.03
CA ILE A 19 0.39 0.88 -2.05
C ILE A 19 -0.36 1.08 -0.72
N PRO A 20 -1.59 1.64 -0.69
CA PRO A 20 -2.34 1.76 0.55
C PRO A 20 -2.66 0.39 1.16
N ALA A 21 -2.98 -0.63 0.35
CA ALA A 21 -3.21 -1.99 0.85
C ALA A 21 -1.93 -2.58 1.50
N GLY A 22 -0.78 -2.44 0.86
CA GLY A 22 0.52 -2.87 1.41
C GLY A 22 0.85 -2.13 2.71
N LEU A 23 0.60 -0.83 2.78
CA LEU A 23 0.79 -0.02 3.99
C LEU A 23 -0.10 -0.50 5.15
N PHE A 24 -1.39 -0.74 4.91
CA PHE A 24 -2.31 -1.22 5.95
C PHE A 24 -1.92 -2.62 6.46
N ILE A 25 -1.56 -3.52 5.54
CA ILE A 25 -1.08 -4.87 5.90
C ILE A 25 0.24 -4.76 6.69
N GLY A 26 1.19 -3.97 6.21
CA GLY A 26 2.46 -3.75 6.87
C GLY A 26 2.33 -3.16 8.26
N MET A 27 1.44 -2.18 8.44
CA MET A 27 1.15 -1.60 9.75
C MET A 27 0.55 -2.64 10.71
N GLY A 28 -0.37 -3.49 10.23
CA GLY A 28 -0.93 -4.58 11.03
C GLY A 28 0.12 -5.62 11.45
N VAL A 29 1.00 -6.02 10.52
CA VAL A 29 2.10 -6.94 10.80
C VAL A 29 3.14 -6.30 11.74
N GLY A 30 3.46 -5.02 11.55
CA GLY A 30 4.36 -4.26 12.42
C GLY A 30 3.83 -4.12 13.84
N PHE A 31 2.52 -3.97 13.99
CA PHE A 31 1.86 -3.95 15.29
C PHE A 31 1.99 -5.30 16.01
N LEU A 32 1.85 -6.42 15.30
CA LEU A 32 2.02 -7.77 15.85
C LEU A 32 3.47 -8.08 16.27
N VAL A 33 4.45 -7.57 15.51
CA VAL A 33 5.88 -7.77 15.79
C VAL A 33 6.40 -6.79 16.87
N GLY A 34 5.59 -5.79 17.25
CA GLY A 34 6.01 -4.71 18.16
C GLY A 34 6.99 -3.72 17.52
N ASN A 35 7.17 -3.79 16.20
CA ASN A 35 8.02 -2.90 15.42
C ASN A 35 7.23 -2.34 14.23
N ILE A 36 6.46 -1.29 14.52
CA ILE A 36 5.61 -0.61 13.54
C ILE A 36 6.43 -0.07 12.37
N THR A 37 7.62 0.47 12.63
CA THR A 37 8.51 0.98 11.59
C THR A 37 8.90 -0.14 10.62
N ALA A 38 9.34 -1.30 11.13
CA ALA A 38 9.67 -2.43 10.28
C ALA A 38 8.46 -2.90 9.46
N GLY A 39 7.28 -2.99 10.08
CA GLY A 39 6.06 -3.39 9.38
C GLY A 39 5.64 -2.42 8.26
N ILE A 40 5.71 -1.11 8.51
CA ILE A 40 5.40 -0.09 7.49
C ILE A 40 6.39 -0.18 6.32
N PHE A 41 7.69 -0.29 6.60
CA PHE A 41 8.71 -0.44 5.55
C PHE A 41 8.48 -1.72 4.73
N LEU A 42 8.13 -2.82 5.40
CA LEU A 42 7.87 -4.10 4.75
C LEU A 42 6.58 -4.04 3.90
N GLY A 43 5.53 -3.42 4.43
CA GLY A 43 4.26 -3.21 3.73
C GLY A 43 4.37 -2.31 2.50
N LEU A 44 5.10 -1.21 2.61
CA LEU A 44 5.39 -0.33 1.47
C LEU A 44 6.26 -1.04 0.43
N GLY A 45 7.31 -1.74 0.87
CA GLY A 45 8.18 -2.52 -0.02
C GLY A 45 7.39 -3.57 -0.81
N VAL A 46 6.54 -4.35 -0.14
CA VAL A 46 5.68 -5.35 -0.78
C VAL A 46 4.63 -4.70 -1.68
N GLY A 47 4.01 -3.59 -1.26
CA GLY A 47 3.04 -2.85 -2.07
C GLY A 47 3.63 -2.34 -3.38
N PHE A 48 4.86 -1.78 -3.34
CA PHE A 48 5.60 -1.37 -4.53
C PHE A 48 5.98 -2.57 -5.40
N LEU A 49 6.39 -3.68 -4.80
CA LEU A 49 6.73 -4.90 -5.53
C LEU A 49 5.52 -5.43 -6.31
N ILE A 50 4.36 -5.49 -5.66
CA ILE A 50 3.09 -5.93 -6.28
C ILE A 50 2.70 -4.97 -7.40
N MET A 51 2.76 -3.66 -7.16
CA MET A 51 2.46 -2.66 -8.19
C MET A 51 3.38 -2.81 -9.41
N LEU A 52 4.69 -3.04 -9.19
CA LEU A 52 5.67 -3.24 -10.25
C LEU A 52 5.41 -4.53 -11.03
N ILE A 53 5.11 -5.65 -10.36
CA ILE A 53 4.80 -6.93 -11.01
C ILE A 53 3.49 -6.85 -11.77
N VAL A 54 2.45 -6.24 -11.19
CA VAL A 54 1.15 -6.02 -11.82
C VAL A 54 1.32 -5.13 -13.05
N ARG A 55 2.08 -4.03 -12.94
CA ARG A 55 2.36 -3.13 -14.06
C ARG A 55 3.18 -3.81 -15.17
N ALA A 56 4.17 -4.63 -14.79
CA ALA A 56 4.95 -5.44 -15.73
C ALA A 56 4.10 -6.50 -16.45
N LYS A 57 3.12 -7.09 -15.76
CA LYS A 57 2.18 -8.09 -16.33
C LYS A 57 1.06 -7.47 -17.16
N LEU A 58 0.56 -6.29 -16.79
CA LEU A 58 -0.48 -5.58 -17.53
C LEU A 58 0.06 -4.72 -18.69
N GLY A 59 1.39 -4.59 -18.82
CA GLY A 59 2.01 -3.97 -19.99
C GLY A 59 1.87 -2.45 -20.07
N GLU A 60 1.58 -1.77 -18.95
CA GLU A 60 1.56 -0.30 -18.89
C GLU A 60 2.99 0.24 -18.74
N TRP A 61 3.72 0.27 -19.86
CA TRP A 61 4.99 0.99 -20.02
C TRP A 61 4.73 2.47 -20.29
#